data_AF-A0A6S8UDG0-F1
#
_entry.id   AF-A0A6S8UDG0-F1
#
_cell.length_a   1.000
_cell.length_b   1.000
_cell.length_c   1.000
_cell.angle_alpha   90.00
_cell.angle_beta   90.00
_cell.angle_gamma   90.00
#
_symmetry.space_group_name_H-M   'P 1'
#
loop_
_entity.id
_entity.type
_entity.pdbx_description
1 polymer ?
#
loop_
_entity_poly.entity_id
_entity_poly.type
_entity_poly.pdbx_seq_one_letter_code
_entity_poly.pdbx_strand_id
1 'polypeptide(L)'
;MELWQRAHGAACVFACVCVEGEYVAREFARLYLHTATNCVVEGPDIPQIPLQLGCSGFVVVDGDGNIVTTKTKSLLDYGEVAFRDVDAKLAVLLGGDALPVGSAVELTGLSNDAFNGRRGIVTETPPEVRQAGRVAVVVDGQAIALKRENLVVDAPTRSASPDGDLKKIGHAGMDAEHAAIGQALAELRETRSRDALQVARDEFREHATHEEELMVAARFGGSPDDDLSAVNSHRRDHERIVALADAVLNRGEGIIRKKDIDAFANAIARHTENFDALYVDAANALDAPCGARGCASAAA
;
A
#
# COMPACT_ATOMS: atom_id res chain seq x y z
N MET A 1 -5.87 1.76 -11.08
CA MET A 1 -5.82 2.66 -12.25
C MET A 1 -6.69 2.14 -13.39
N GLU A 2 -6.36 1.00 -14.01
CA GLU A 2 -7.14 0.45 -15.13
C GLU A 2 -8.62 0.21 -14.80
N LEU A 3 -8.90 -0.31 -13.60
CA LEU A 3 -10.27 -0.53 -13.14
C LEU A 3 -11.07 0.78 -13.08
N TRP A 4 -10.46 1.86 -12.56
CA TRP A 4 -11.08 3.18 -12.54
C TRP A 4 -11.25 3.78 -13.93
N GLN A 5 -10.24 3.64 -14.79
CA GLN A 5 -10.33 4.11 -16.19
C GLN A 5 -11.46 3.40 -16.94
N ARG A 6 -11.63 2.08 -16.72
CA ARG A 6 -12.73 1.31 -17.30
C ARG A 6 -14.09 1.69 -16.71
N ALA A 7 -14.17 1.96 -15.41
CA ALA A 7 -15.40 2.29 -14.71
C ALA A 7 -15.91 3.71 -15.01
N HIS A 8 -15.01 4.68 -15.14
CA HIS A 8 -15.34 6.11 -15.24
C HIS A 8 -15.01 6.73 -16.59
N GLY A 9 -14.30 6.02 -17.47
CA GLY A 9 -13.95 6.51 -18.81
C GLY A 9 -13.21 7.84 -18.76
N ALA A 10 -13.61 8.79 -19.61
CA ALA A 10 -12.99 10.11 -19.69
C ALA A 10 -13.18 10.98 -18.42
N ALA A 11 -14.06 10.59 -17.49
CA ALA A 11 -14.31 11.35 -16.27
C ALA A 11 -13.23 11.12 -15.19
N CYS A 12 -12.39 10.10 -15.33
CA CYS A 12 -11.26 9.85 -14.45
C CYS A 12 -10.04 9.48 -15.30
N VAL A 13 -8.98 10.29 -15.21
CA VAL A 13 -7.74 10.09 -15.98
C VAL A 13 -6.59 9.95 -15.00
N PHE A 14 -5.67 9.04 -15.30
CA PHE A 14 -4.47 8.82 -14.49
C PHE A 14 -3.26 9.44 -15.16
N ALA A 15 -2.52 10.25 -14.42
CA ALA A 15 -1.20 10.71 -14.80
C ALA A 15 -0.16 10.09 -13.86
N CYS A 16 0.88 9.47 -14.42
CA CYS A 16 2.07 9.12 -13.69
C CYS A 16 3.13 10.17 -14.00
N VAL A 17 3.59 10.90 -12.99
CA VAL A 17 4.61 11.94 -13.16
C VAL A 17 5.92 11.41 -12.58
N CYS A 18 6.87 11.10 -13.45
CA CYS A 18 8.19 10.63 -13.07
C CYS A 18 9.12 11.83 -12.83
N VAL A 19 9.76 11.85 -11.67
CA VAL A 19 10.75 12.88 -11.27
C VAL A 19 12.20 12.39 -11.42
N GLU A 20 12.39 11.13 -11.80
CA GLU A 20 13.69 10.44 -11.92
C GLU A 20 14.28 10.50 -13.34
N GLY A 21 13.63 11.25 -14.24
CA GLY A 21 14.05 11.43 -15.63
C GLY A 21 13.47 10.41 -16.63
N GLU A 22 13.74 10.66 -17.91
CA GLU A 22 13.03 10.01 -19.02
C GLU A 22 13.23 8.49 -19.08
N TYR A 23 14.44 7.99 -18.77
CA TYR A 23 14.73 6.56 -18.84
C TYR A 23 13.86 5.75 -17.86
N VAL A 24 13.79 6.19 -16.59
CA VAL A 24 13.00 5.52 -15.55
C VAL A 24 11.52 5.57 -15.90
N ALA A 25 11.04 6.72 -16.37
CA ALA A 25 9.66 6.88 -16.80
C ALA A 25 9.29 5.91 -17.93
N ARG A 26 10.17 5.70 -18.91
CA ARG A 26 9.95 4.77 -20.03
C ARG A 26 9.87 3.32 -19.56
N GLU A 27 10.76 2.88 -18.68
CA GLU A 27 10.70 1.52 -18.15
C GLU A 27 9.46 1.30 -17.27
N PHE A 28 9.09 2.27 -16.45
CA PHE A 28 7.87 2.18 -15.62
C PHE A 28 6.61 2.11 -16.49
N ALA A 29 6.54 2.90 -17.56
CA ALA A 29 5.42 2.83 -18.49
C ALA A 29 5.33 1.47 -19.19
N ARG A 30 6.47 0.93 -19.62
CA ARG A 30 6.54 -0.39 -20.27
C ARG A 30 6.02 -1.51 -19.37
N LEU A 31 6.33 -1.45 -18.07
CA LEU A 31 6.02 -2.51 -17.11
C LEU A 31 4.63 -2.39 -16.48
N TYR A 32 4.15 -1.15 -16.23
CA TYR A 32 3.00 -0.95 -15.32
C TYR A 32 1.91 -0.01 -15.85
N LEU A 33 2.17 0.81 -16.88
CA LEU A 33 1.23 1.87 -17.30
C LEU A 33 0.67 1.61 -18.69
N HIS A 34 -0.47 0.92 -18.75
CA HIS A 34 -1.18 0.68 -20.01
C HIS A 34 -2.24 1.72 -20.34
N THR A 35 -2.77 2.40 -19.32
CA THR A 35 -3.91 3.34 -19.46
C THR A 35 -3.65 4.74 -18.89
N ALA A 36 -2.56 4.92 -18.14
CA ALA A 36 -2.20 6.21 -17.58
C ALA A 36 -1.37 7.01 -18.59
N THR A 37 -1.57 8.34 -18.59
CA THR A 37 -0.64 9.26 -19.24
C THR A 37 0.65 9.27 -18.45
N ASN A 38 1.77 8.92 -19.09
CA ASN A 38 3.08 8.99 -18.47
C ASN A 38 3.75 10.32 -18.80
N CYS A 39 4.22 11.01 -17.76
CA CYS A 39 4.85 12.32 -17.85
C CYS A 39 6.20 12.28 -17.16
N VAL A 40 7.14 13.08 -17.64
CA VAL A 40 8.43 13.33 -16.99
C VAL A 40 8.45 14.80 -16.62
N VAL A 41 8.89 15.12 -15.42
CA VAL A 41 9.19 16.50 -15.03
C VAL A 41 10.69 16.59 -14.77
N GLU A 42 11.33 17.61 -15.34
CA GLU A 42 12.76 17.85 -15.20
C GLU A 42 13.00 19.30 -14.74
N GLY A 43 14.03 19.50 -13.91
CA GLY A 43 14.48 20.84 -13.53
C GLY A 43 13.58 21.58 -12.52
N PRO A 44 13.45 22.92 -12.61
CA PRO A 44 12.80 23.75 -11.59
C PRO A 44 11.28 23.57 -11.48
N ASP A 45 10.68 22.78 -12.37
CA ASP A 45 9.24 22.56 -12.46
C ASP A 45 8.73 21.44 -11.55
N ILE A 46 9.62 20.82 -10.74
CA ILE A 46 9.22 19.86 -9.71
C ILE A 46 8.35 20.58 -8.66
N PRO A 47 7.11 20.13 -8.41
CA PRO A 47 6.23 20.77 -7.45
C PRO A 47 6.84 20.82 -6.05
N GLN A 48 6.95 22.02 -5.47
CA GLN A 48 7.47 22.24 -4.10
C GLN A 48 6.40 22.07 -3.02
N ILE A 49 5.19 21.65 -3.41
CA ILE A 49 4.10 21.35 -2.49
C ILE A 49 4.28 19.95 -1.90
N PRO A 50 3.83 19.68 -0.66
CA PRO A 50 3.97 18.36 -0.06
C PRO A 50 3.07 17.36 -0.82
N LEU A 51 3.65 16.64 -1.77
CA LEU A 51 2.99 15.60 -2.55
C LEU A 51 3.48 14.23 -2.09
N GLN A 52 2.55 13.29 -2.00
CA GLN A 52 2.90 11.89 -1.83
C GLN A 52 3.36 11.30 -3.16
N LEU A 53 4.51 10.64 -3.17
CA LEU A 53 5.10 10.05 -4.37
C LEU A 53 5.20 8.53 -4.32
N GLY A 54 5.29 7.93 -5.51
CA GLY A 54 5.51 6.50 -5.69
C GLY A 54 4.35 5.63 -5.18
N CYS A 55 4.66 4.42 -4.71
CA CYS A 55 3.69 3.44 -4.20
C CYS A 55 2.91 3.90 -2.96
N SER A 56 3.20 5.10 -2.46
CA SER A 56 2.63 5.64 -1.25
C SER A 56 1.19 6.13 -1.43
N GLY A 57 0.65 6.36 -2.62
CA GLY A 57 -0.76 6.78 -2.77
C GLY A 57 -1.01 7.65 -3.99
N PHE A 58 -2.14 8.35 -4.01
CA PHE A 58 -2.55 9.21 -5.12
C PHE A 58 -2.67 10.67 -4.69
N VAL A 59 -2.35 11.55 -5.62
CA VAL A 59 -2.80 12.94 -5.62
C VAL A 59 -4.09 12.98 -6.43
N VAL A 60 -5.12 13.65 -5.90
CA VAL A 60 -6.41 13.78 -6.60
C VAL A 60 -6.65 15.23 -6.93
N VAL A 61 -6.95 15.50 -8.20
CA VAL A 61 -7.23 16.82 -8.76
C VAL A 61 -8.63 16.78 -9.38
N ASP A 62 -9.41 17.84 -9.22
CA ASP A 62 -10.75 17.95 -9.81
C ASP A 62 -10.71 18.42 -11.28
N GLY A 63 -11.88 18.51 -11.91
CA GLY A 63 -12.01 18.92 -13.32
C GLY A 63 -11.64 20.38 -13.60
N ASP A 64 -11.58 21.22 -12.57
CA ASP A 64 -11.18 22.63 -12.66
C ASP A 64 -9.67 22.82 -12.38
N GLY A 65 -8.95 21.74 -12.08
CA GLY A 65 -7.53 21.75 -11.79
C GLY A 65 -7.17 22.02 -10.33
N ASN A 66 -8.14 22.01 -9.41
CA ASN A 66 -7.86 22.19 -7.99
C ASN A 66 -7.43 20.88 -7.34
N ILE A 67 -6.44 20.95 -6.45
CA ILE A 67 -5.99 19.79 -5.68
C ILE A 67 -7.04 19.47 -4.61
N VAL A 68 -7.65 18.31 -4.73
CA VAL A 68 -8.65 17.77 -3.78
C VAL A 68 -7.94 17.11 -2.60
N THR A 69 -6.86 16.38 -2.87
CA THR A 69 -5.93 15.93 -1.85
C THR A 69 -4.53 15.75 -2.42
N THR A 70 -3.52 16.07 -1.62
CA THR A 70 -2.12 15.79 -1.92
C THR A 70 -1.66 14.41 -1.45
N LYS A 71 -2.52 13.70 -0.70
CA LYS A 71 -2.22 12.42 -0.06
C LYS A 71 -3.48 11.58 0.10
N THR A 72 -3.55 10.40 -0.50
CA THR A 72 -4.53 9.38 -0.12
C THR A 72 -3.93 8.41 0.90
N LYS A 73 -4.76 7.53 1.46
CA LYS A 73 -4.22 6.36 2.17
C LYS A 73 -3.24 5.61 1.26
N SER A 74 -2.12 5.20 1.82
CA SER A 74 -1.12 4.42 1.12
C SER A 74 -1.55 2.96 1.04
N LEU A 75 -1.26 2.32 -0.10
CA LEU A 75 -1.44 0.88 -0.26
C LEU A 75 -0.65 0.11 0.81
N LEU A 76 0.49 0.67 1.20
CA LEU A 76 1.46 0.06 2.11
C LEU A 76 0.97 0.03 3.56
N ASP A 77 0.40 1.14 4.04
CA ASP A 77 -0.11 1.26 5.40
C ASP A 77 -1.52 0.65 5.54
N TYR A 78 -2.34 0.74 4.48
CA TYR A 78 -3.77 0.46 4.55
C TYR A 78 -4.26 -0.68 3.62
N GLY A 79 -3.38 -1.31 2.83
CA GLY A 79 -3.77 -2.39 1.91
C GLY A 79 -4.84 -1.94 0.91
N GLU A 80 -5.76 -2.83 0.55
CA GLU A 80 -6.87 -2.50 -0.37
C GLU A 80 -7.77 -1.35 0.12
N VAL A 81 -7.74 -1.00 1.41
CA VAL A 81 -8.48 0.16 1.95
C VAL A 81 -7.93 1.47 1.37
N ALA A 82 -6.68 1.49 0.90
CA ALA A 82 -6.13 2.60 0.15
C ALA A 82 -6.93 2.92 -1.11
N PHE A 83 -7.30 1.89 -1.88
CA PHE A 83 -8.11 2.07 -3.10
C PHE A 83 -9.51 2.59 -2.76
N ARG A 84 -10.11 2.11 -1.67
CA ARG A 84 -11.42 2.60 -1.20
C ARG A 84 -11.39 4.08 -0.79
N ASP A 85 -10.25 4.57 -0.31
CA ASP A 85 -10.07 5.99 0.01
C ASP A 85 -10.06 6.86 -1.26
N VAL A 86 -9.50 6.34 -2.35
CA VAL A 86 -9.58 6.97 -3.68
C VAL A 86 -11.00 6.88 -4.22
N ASP A 87 -11.66 5.71 -4.13
CA ASP A 87 -13.06 5.53 -4.54
C ASP A 87 -13.98 6.55 -3.88
N ALA A 88 -13.83 6.76 -2.57
CA ALA A 88 -14.63 7.72 -1.83
C ALA A 88 -14.44 9.16 -2.33
N LYS A 89 -13.20 9.53 -2.69
CA LYS A 89 -12.88 10.86 -3.23
C LYS A 89 -13.43 11.03 -4.65
N LEU A 90 -13.23 10.03 -5.51
CA LEU A 90 -13.77 10.01 -6.87
C LEU A 90 -15.30 10.04 -6.86
N ALA A 91 -15.95 9.33 -5.93
CA ALA A 91 -17.40 9.33 -5.79
C ALA A 91 -17.93 10.75 -5.55
N VAL A 92 -17.33 11.51 -4.63
CA VAL A 92 -17.72 12.92 -4.39
C VAL A 92 -17.51 13.79 -5.63
N LEU A 93 -16.35 13.67 -6.29
CA LEU A 93 -16.00 14.49 -7.45
C LEU A 93 -16.84 14.19 -8.69
N LEU A 94 -17.26 12.94 -8.85
CA LEU A 94 -18.09 12.47 -9.96
C LEU A 94 -19.59 12.61 -9.67
N GLY A 95 -19.97 13.28 -8.57
CA GLY A 95 -21.36 13.53 -8.19
C GLY A 95 -22.10 12.31 -7.65
N GLY A 96 -21.38 11.29 -7.20
CA GLY A 96 -21.91 10.05 -6.63
C GLY A 96 -21.86 10.02 -5.10
N ASP A 97 -23.04 10.03 -4.46
CA ASP A 97 -23.21 9.78 -3.02
C ASP A 97 -23.07 8.28 -2.61
N ALA A 98 -22.33 7.48 -3.37
CA ALA A 98 -22.34 6.02 -3.24
C ALA A 98 -21.22 5.50 -2.32
N LEU A 99 -21.60 4.83 -1.24
CA LEU A 99 -20.68 3.97 -0.49
C LEU A 99 -20.22 2.80 -1.38
N PRO A 100 -18.92 2.45 -1.38
CA PRO A 100 -18.43 1.32 -2.18
C PRO A 100 -19.10 0.00 -1.76
N VAL A 101 -19.49 -0.81 -2.74
CA VAL A 101 -19.98 -2.19 -2.50
C VAL A 101 -18.88 -3.00 -1.77
N GLY A 102 -19.28 -3.79 -0.77
CA GLY A 102 -18.37 -4.53 0.09
C GLY A 102 -17.80 -3.73 1.26
N SER A 103 -18.19 -2.45 1.42
CA SER A 103 -17.84 -1.66 2.61
C SER A 103 -18.57 -2.21 3.82
N ALA A 104 -17.83 -2.50 4.89
CA ALA A 104 -18.41 -2.75 6.20
C ALA A 104 -18.91 -1.41 6.75
N VAL A 105 -20.11 -1.41 7.30
CA VAL A 105 -20.78 -0.21 7.82
C VAL A 105 -21.47 -0.52 9.14
N GLU A 106 -21.44 0.43 10.06
CA GLU A 106 -22.29 0.43 11.25
C GLU A 106 -23.55 1.26 10.99
N LEU A 107 -24.70 0.71 11.40
CA LEU A 107 -26.00 1.33 11.22
C LEU A 107 -26.29 2.25 12.42
N THR A 108 -26.63 3.50 12.15
CA THR A 108 -26.88 4.51 13.20
C THR A 108 -28.06 5.42 12.84
N GLY A 109 -28.75 5.97 13.85
CA GLY A 109 -29.82 6.96 13.65
C GLY A 109 -31.06 6.43 12.92
N LEU A 110 -31.29 5.11 12.91
CA LEU A 110 -32.50 4.50 12.35
C LEU A 110 -33.67 4.65 13.30
N SER A 111 -34.87 4.86 12.75
CA SER A 111 -36.11 4.92 13.53
C SER A 111 -36.51 3.57 14.16
N ASN A 112 -35.95 2.46 13.64
CA ASN A 112 -36.05 1.15 14.27
C ASN A 112 -34.76 0.87 15.05
N ASP A 113 -34.81 1.08 16.36
CA ASP A 113 -33.65 0.97 17.24
C ASP A 113 -33.02 -0.43 17.27
N ALA A 114 -33.75 -1.48 16.87
CA ALA A 114 -33.22 -2.84 16.81
C ALA A 114 -32.06 -3.00 15.81
N PHE A 115 -31.87 -2.05 14.89
CA PHE A 115 -30.78 -2.05 13.91
C PHE A 115 -29.63 -1.09 14.25
N ASN A 116 -29.82 -0.16 15.19
CA ASN A 116 -28.78 0.78 15.59
C ASN A 116 -27.63 0.03 16.30
N GLY A 117 -26.38 0.33 15.95
CA GLY A 117 -25.17 -0.34 16.44
C GLY A 117 -24.87 -1.69 15.78
N ARG A 118 -25.72 -2.16 14.86
CA ARG A 118 -25.45 -3.39 14.09
C ARG A 118 -24.52 -3.12 12.93
N ARG A 119 -23.76 -4.14 12.54
CA ARG A 119 -22.85 -4.11 11.39
C ARG A 119 -23.53 -4.71 10.16
N GLY A 120 -23.30 -4.08 9.02
CA GLY A 120 -23.78 -4.52 7.72
C GLY A 120 -22.70 -4.41 6.65
N ILE A 121 -22.98 -4.98 5.49
CA ILE A 121 -22.12 -4.87 4.30
C ILE A 121 -22.92 -4.21 3.19
N VAL A 122 -22.37 -3.15 2.61
CA VAL A 122 -22.97 -2.49 1.44
C VAL A 122 -22.98 -3.47 0.27
N THR A 123 -24.13 -3.68 -0.36
CA THR A 123 -24.26 -4.53 -1.55
C THR A 123 -24.48 -3.67 -2.80
N GLU A 124 -24.49 -4.32 -3.96
CA GLU A 124 -24.96 -3.67 -5.18
C GLU A 124 -26.35 -3.07 -4.92
N THR A 125 -26.46 -1.75 -5.11
CA THR A 125 -27.70 -1.01 -4.87
C THR A 125 -28.54 -1.06 -6.14
N PRO A 126 -29.74 -1.68 -6.11
CA PRO A 126 -30.61 -1.74 -7.27
C PRO A 126 -30.97 -0.34 -7.79
N PRO A 127 -31.20 -0.15 -9.11
CA PRO A 127 -31.50 1.14 -9.70
C PRO A 127 -32.66 1.89 -9.01
N GLU A 128 -33.72 1.18 -8.63
CA GLU A 128 -34.88 1.73 -7.93
C GLU A 128 -34.55 2.24 -6.52
N VAL A 129 -33.62 1.58 -5.82
CA VAL A 129 -33.14 2.00 -4.49
C VAL A 129 -32.23 3.21 -4.62
N ARG A 130 -31.38 3.23 -5.65
CA ARG A 130 -30.48 4.34 -5.96
C ARG A 130 -31.26 5.62 -6.33
N GLN A 131 -32.31 5.49 -7.14
CA GLN A 131 -33.20 6.61 -7.49
C GLN A 131 -33.90 7.22 -6.28
N ALA A 132 -34.14 6.42 -5.24
CA ALA A 132 -34.70 6.88 -3.97
C ALA A 132 -33.65 7.50 -3.02
N GLY A 133 -32.40 7.66 -3.45
CA GLY A 133 -31.31 8.22 -2.63
C GLY A 133 -30.88 7.29 -1.47
N ARG A 134 -31.05 5.97 -1.63
CA ARG A 134 -30.76 4.97 -0.61
C ARG A 134 -29.64 4.03 -1.06
N VAL A 135 -29.04 3.34 -0.09
CA VAL A 135 -27.97 2.36 -0.24
C VAL A 135 -28.50 1.01 0.23
N ALA A 136 -28.25 -0.05 -0.56
CA ALA A 136 -28.56 -1.42 -0.16
C ALA A 136 -27.47 -1.97 0.77
N VAL A 137 -27.88 -2.51 1.92
CA VAL A 137 -26.99 -3.07 2.94
C VAL A 137 -27.56 -4.40 3.40
N VAL A 138 -26.71 -5.43 3.48
CA VAL A 138 -27.08 -6.71 4.08
C VAL A 138 -26.68 -6.72 5.55
N VAL A 139 -27.64 -7.05 6.41
CA VAL A 139 -27.49 -7.20 7.86
C VAL A 139 -28.07 -8.55 8.24
N ASP A 140 -27.25 -9.44 8.80
CA ASP A 140 -27.65 -10.79 9.23
C ASP A 140 -28.37 -11.61 8.14
N GLY A 141 -27.89 -11.48 6.90
CA GLY A 141 -28.44 -12.19 5.74
C GLY A 141 -29.68 -11.55 5.12
N GLN A 142 -30.18 -10.45 5.67
CA GLN A 142 -31.32 -9.70 5.14
C GLN A 142 -30.86 -8.41 4.45
N ALA A 143 -31.33 -8.17 3.22
CA ALA A 143 -31.09 -6.92 2.50
C ALA A 143 -32.04 -5.81 3.00
N ILE A 144 -31.48 -4.64 3.28
CA ILE A 144 -32.17 -3.47 3.83
C ILE A 144 -31.73 -2.23 3.04
N ALA A 145 -32.67 -1.35 2.69
CA ALA A 145 -32.41 -0.09 1.98
C ALA A 145 -32.37 1.09 2.96
N LEU A 146 -31.18 1.63 3.19
CA LEU A 146 -30.91 2.66 4.20
C LEU A 146 -30.46 3.97 3.56
N LYS A 147 -30.69 5.09 4.24
CA LYS A 147 -30.09 6.36 3.79
C LYS A 147 -28.61 6.36 4.11
N ARG A 148 -27.83 7.09 3.32
CA ARG A 148 -26.37 7.25 3.52
C ARG A 148 -26.03 7.79 4.91
N GLU A 149 -26.82 8.74 5.43
CA GLU A 149 -26.65 9.35 6.75
C GLU A 149 -26.75 8.34 7.90
N ASN A 150 -27.37 7.18 7.66
CA ASN A 150 -27.51 6.13 8.66
C ASN A 150 -26.37 5.10 8.64
N LEU A 151 -25.31 5.33 7.86
CA LEU A 151 -24.22 4.39 7.64
C LEU A 151 -22.87 5.02 7.99
N VAL A 152 -22.15 4.41 8.93
CA VAL A 152 -20.79 4.81 9.31
C VAL A 152 -19.82 3.76 8.77
N VAL A 153 -18.81 4.16 8.00
CA VAL A 153 -17.83 3.20 7.41
C VAL A 153 -16.96 2.62 8.52
N ASP A 154 -17.00 1.30 8.67
CA ASP A 154 -16.18 0.53 9.58
C ASP A 154 -14.99 -0.03 8.79
N ALA A 155 -13.76 0.29 9.18
CA ALA A 155 -12.57 -0.14 8.45
C ALA A 155 -12.29 -1.63 8.73
N PRO A 156 -12.24 -2.52 7.71
CA PRO A 156 -11.96 -3.93 7.94
C PRO A 156 -10.45 -4.21 7.90
N THR A 157 -9.92 -4.77 8.99
CA THR A 157 -8.63 -5.47 9.06
C THR A 157 -8.75 -6.83 8.36
N ARG A 158 -8.15 -6.97 7.16
CA ARG A 158 -8.00 -8.28 6.50
C ARG A 158 -6.65 -8.89 6.92
N SER A 159 -6.70 -10.09 7.48
CA SER A 159 -5.55 -10.89 7.92
C SER A 159 -4.72 -11.41 6.75
N ALA A 160 -3.40 -11.20 6.76
CA ALA A 160 -2.48 -11.94 5.91
C ALA A 160 -2.31 -13.39 6.41
N SER A 161 -1.79 -14.26 5.54
CA SER A 161 -1.72 -15.70 5.75
C SER A 161 -1.02 -16.10 7.07
N PRO A 162 -1.59 -17.05 7.83
CA PRO A 162 -1.11 -17.42 9.17
C PRO A 162 0.24 -18.16 9.19
N ASP A 163 0.79 -18.56 8.05
CA ASP A 163 1.84 -19.59 7.98
C ASP A 163 3.29 -19.11 8.15
N GLY A 164 3.57 -17.81 8.25
CA GLY A 164 4.91 -17.33 8.64
C GLY A 164 6.01 -17.45 7.60
N ASP A 165 5.77 -18.10 6.46
CA ASP A 165 6.69 -18.05 5.32
C ASP A 165 6.56 -16.71 4.60
N LEU A 166 7.61 -15.90 4.68
CA LEU A 166 7.76 -14.70 3.87
C LEU A 166 8.01 -15.06 2.41
N LYS A 167 7.59 -14.19 1.50
CA LYS A 167 7.68 -14.42 0.06
C LYS A 167 9.14 -14.49 -0.38
N LYS A 168 9.50 -15.54 -1.14
CA LYS A 168 10.77 -15.58 -1.87
C LYS A 168 10.72 -14.62 -3.05
N ILE A 169 11.72 -13.78 -3.18
CA ILE A 169 11.84 -12.77 -4.23
C ILE A 169 12.82 -13.18 -5.33
N GLY A 170 13.59 -14.26 -5.12
CA GLY A 170 14.48 -14.82 -6.14
C GLY A 170 15.90 -14.25 -6.13
N HIS A 171 16.32 -13.64 -5.02
CA HIS A 171 17.70 -13.27 -4.73
C HIS A 171 18.18 -14.09 -3.53
N ALA A 172 19.26 -14.87 -3.69
CA ALA A 172 19.64 -15.89 -2.71
C ALA A 172 19.94 -15.34 -1.30
N GLY A 173 20.56 -14.16 -1.21
CA GLY A 173 20.79 -13.46 0.07
C GLY A 173 19.48 -13.05 0.74
N MET A 174 18.68 -12.20 0.08
CA MET A 174 17.36 -11.78 0.55
C MET A 174 16.41 -12.94 0.90
N ASP A 175 16.37 -14.01 0.09
CA ASP A 175 15.54 -15.18 0.37
C ASP A 175 15.97 -15.91 1.66
N ALA A 176 17.27 -15.90 1.98
CA ALA A 176 17.78 -16.47 3.23
C ALA A 176 17.44 -15.59 4.44
N GLU A 177 17.50 -14.27 4.29
CA GLU A 177 17.08 -13.31 5.31
C GLU A 177 15.57 -13.39 5.58
N HIS A 178 14.75 -13.48 4.53
CA HIS A 178 13.30 -13.70 4.65
C HIS A 178 12.98 -14.99 5.42
N ALA A 179 13.76 -16.06 5.18
CA ALA A 179 13.61 -17.30 5.92
C ALA A 179 13.99 -17.14 7.41
N ALA A 180 15.08 -16.41 7.71
CA ALA A 180 15.50 -16.13 9.09
C ALA A 180 14.45 -15.30 9.85
N ILE A 181 13.90 -14.25 9.23
CA ILE A 181 12.82 -13.45 9.80
C ILE A 181 11.56 -14.31 10.01
N GLY A 182 11.20 -15.14 9.03
CA GLY A 182 10.08 -16.07 9.14
C GLY A 182 10.21 -17.01 10.34
N GLN A 183 11.41 -17.55 10.56
CA GLN A 183 11.72 -18.38 11.74
C GLN A 183 11.60 -17.59 13.05
N ALA A 184 12.14 -16.38 13.11
CA ALA A 184 12.04 -15.53 14.30
C ALA A 184 10.58 -15.15 14.62
N LEU A 185 9.75 -14.90 13.59
CA LEU A 185 8.31 -14.65 13.75
C LEU A 185 7.56 -15.89 14.24
N ALA A 186 7.96 -17.09 13.82
CA ALA A 186 7.39 -18.34 14.31
C ALA A 186 7.69 -18.53 15.82
N GLU A 187 8.95 -18.36 16.22
CA GLU A 187 9.38 -18.39 17.62
C GLU A 187 8.65 -17.35 18.47
N LEU A 188 8.45 -16.13 17.94
CA LEU A 188 7.68 -15.08 18.60
C LEU A 188 6.20 -15.47 18.77
N ARG A 189 5.58 -16.11 17.77
CA ARG A 189 4.18 -16.55 17.88
C ARG A 189 4.01 -17.65 18.91
N GLU A 190 4.99 -18.55 19.02
CA GLU A 190 4.98 -19.65 19.98
C GLU A 190 5.22 -19.15 21.41
N THR A 191 6.35 -18.46 21.62
CA THR A 191 6.79 -18.05 22.97
C THR A 191 6.07 -16.81 23.47
N ARG A 192 5.67 -15.91 22.55
CA ARG A 192 5.10 -14.58 22.83
C ARG A 192 5.95 -13.79 23.83
N SER A 193 7.25 -14.04 23.81
CA SER A 193 8.22 -13.45 24.72
C SER A 193 8.75 -12.13 24.18
N ARG A 194 9.26 -11.30 25.09
CA ARG A 194 9.93 -10.04 24.71
C ARG A 194 11.25 -10.31 23.98
N ASP A 195 11.99 -11.32 24.41
CA ASP A 195 13.26 -11.69 23.78
C ASP A 195 13.04 -12.16 22.34
N ALA A 196 12.02 -12.99 22.08
CA ALA A 196 11.68 -13.38 20.71
C ALA A 196 11.21 -12.19 19.84
N LEU A 197 10.51 -11.21 20.44
CA LEU A 197 10.13 -9.98 19.71
C LEU A 197 11.36 -9.13 19.38
N GLN A 198 12.32 -9.08 20.29
CA GLN A 198 13.57 -8.37 20.08
C GLN A 198 14.39 -9.04 18.97
N VAL A 199 14.53 -10.36 18.98
CA VAL A 199 15.19 -11.11 17.90
C VAL A 199 14.51 -10.84 16.57
N ALA A 200 13.18 -11.01 16.45
CA ALA A 200 12.47 -10.78 15.20
C ALA A 200 12.59 -9.32 14.68
N ARG A 201 12.63 -8.34 15.59
CA ARG A 201 12.88 -6.93 15.24
C ARG A 201 14.30 -6.73 14.72
N ASP A 202 15.29 -7.30 15.38
CA ASP A 202 16.70 -7.11 15.06
C ASP A 202 17.05 -7.77 13.72
N GLU A 203 16.55 -8.99 13.47
CA GLU A 203 16.62 -9.66 12.16
C GLU A 203 16.01 -8.79 11.03
N PHE A 204 14.82 -8.24 11.25
CA PHE A 204 14.20 -7.35 10.26
C PHE A 204 15.01 -6.06 10.04
N ARG A 205 15.63 -5.51 11.08
CA ARG A 205 16.44 -4.28 10.97
C ARG A 205 17.75 -4.53 10.21
N GLU A 206 18.39 -5.67 10.44
CA GLU A 206 19.60 -6.06 9.72
C GLU A 206 19.30 -6.28 8.24
N HIS A 207 18.24 -7.01 7.94
CA HIS A 207 17.71 -7.18 6.59
C HIS A 207 17.40 -5.85 5.90
N ALA A 208 16.65 -4.97 6.55
CA ALA A 208 16.32 -3.63 6.04
C ALA A 208 17.56 -2.80 5.67
N THR A 209 18.61 -2.89 6.49
CA THR A 209 19.88 -2.19 6.24
C THR A 209 20.57 -2.74 4.99
N HIS A 210 20.66 -4.07 4.87
CA HIS A 210 21.27 -4.71 3.71
C HIS A 210 20.48 -4.45 2.42
N GLU A 211 19.15 -4.48 2.49
CA GLU A 211 18.27 -4.15 1.37
C GLU A 211 18.49 -2.73 0.87
N GLU A 212 18.53 -1.74 1.77
CA GLU A 212 18.77 -0.34 1.40
C GLU A 212 20.14 -0.16 0.72
N GLU A 213 21.17 -0.84 1.21
CA GLU A 213 22.50 -0.85 0.58
C GLU A 213 22.46 -1.44 -0.83
N LEU A 214 21.73 -2.55 -1.03
CA LEU A 214 21.53 -3.17 -2.34
C LEU A 214 20.77 -2.25 -3.30
N MET A 215 19.71 -1.59 -2.84
CA MET A 215 18.94 -0.64 -3.68
C MET A 215 19.82 0.53 -4.14
N VAL A 216 20.62 1.10 -3.24
CA VAL A 216 21.56 2.18 -3.56
C VAL A 216 22.64 1.69 -4.54
N ALA A 217 23.23 0.51 -4.29
CA ALA A 217 24.24 -0.08 -5.16
C ALA A 217 23.68 -0.38 -6.57
N ALA A 218 22.43 -0.82 -6.64
CA ALA A 218 21.71 -1.11 -7.88
C ALA A 218 21.29 0.17 -8.62
N ARG A 219 21.44 1.35 -7.99
CA ARG A 219 20.89 2.63 -8.45
C ARG A 219 19.39 2.53 -8.72
N PHE A 220 18.70 1.72 -7.91
CA PHE A 220 17.28 1.48 -8.05
C PHE A 220 16.53 2.49 -7.17
N GLY A 221 15.60 3.24 -7.78
CA GLY A 221 14.70 4.10 -7.03
C GLY A 221 15.26 5.46 -6.60
N GLY A 222 16.26 5.99 -7.32
CA GLY A 222 16.72 7.39 -7.16
C GLY A 222 17.86 7.61 -6.17
N SER A 223 18.29 8.87 -6.04
CA SER A 223 19.34 9.24 -5.08
C SER A 223 18.84 9.13 -3.64
N PRO A 224 19.65 8.62 -2.70
CA PRO A 224 19.32 8.70 -1.28
C PRO A 224 19.23 10.15 -0.76
N ASP A 225 19.81 11.11 -1.47
CA ASP A 225 19.78 12.54 -1.12
C ASP A 225 18.48 13.25 -1.56
N ASP A 226 17.66 12.60 -2.39
CA ASP A 226 16.39 13.17 -2.87
C ASP A 226 15.22 12.73 -1.98
N ASP A 227 14.51 13.68 -1.37
CA ASP A 227 13.34 13.43 -0.48
C ASP A 227 12.22 12.59 -1.13
N LEU A 228 12.22 12.59 -2.47
CA LEU A 228 11.22 12.05 -3.37
C LEU A 228 11.59 10.68 -3.95
N SER A 229 12.71 10.09 -3.52
CA SER A 229 13.22 8.82 -4.04
C SER A 229 12.50 7.60 -3.48
N ALA A 230 12.44 6.54 -4.29
CA ALA A 230 11.88 5.23 -3.90
C ALA A 230 12.70 4.61 -2.75
N VAL A 231 14.03 4.82 -2.72
CA VAL A 231 14.90 4.40 -1.61
C VAL A 231 14.46 5.04 -0.29
N ASN A 232 14.20 6.36 -0.28
CA ASN A 232 13.75 7.04 0.94
C ASN A 232 12.32 6.64 1.33
N SER A 233 11.45 6.35 0.36
CA SER A 233 10.13 5.80 0.67
C SER A 233 10.18 4.39 1.26
N HIS A 234 11.13 3.57 0.81
CA HIS A 234 11.37 2.22 1.31
C HIS A 234 11.93 2.23 2.73
N ARG A 235 12.97 3.06 2.98
CA ARG A 235 13.54 3.29 4.32
C ARG A 235 12.49 3.75 5.34
N ARG A 236 11.59 4.67 4.96
CA ARG A 236 10.50 5.11 5.86
C ARG A 236 9.55 3.97 6.22
N ASP A 237 9.34 3.00 5.33
CA ASP A 237 8.52 1.82 5.67
C ASP A 237 9.27 0.88 6.63
N HIS A 238 10.58 0.69 6.47
CA HIS A 238 11.41 -0.03 7.44
C HIS A 238 11.32 0.58 8.84
N GLU A 239 11.53 1.89 8.95
CA GLU A 239 11.43 2.64 10.21
C GLU A 239 10.05 2.45 10.86
N ARG A 240 8.99 2.52 10.06
CA ARG A 240 7.61 2.31 10.53
C ARG A 240 7.41 0.89 11.07
N ILE A 241 7.90 -0.14 10.38
CA ILE A 241 7.76 -1.54 10.79
C ILE A 241 8.53 -1.80 12.09
N VAL A 242 9.77 -1.33 12.18
CA VAL A 242 10.60 -1.40 13.40
C VAL A 242 9.91 -0.69 14.57
N ALA A 243 9.30 0.47 14.32
CA ALA A 243 8.57 1.22 15.35
C ALA A 243 7.37 0.46 15.93
N LEU A 244 6.74 -0.47 15.20
CA LEU A 244 5.68 -1.32 15.74
C LEU A 244 6.21 -2.23 16.85
N ALA A 245 7.37 -2.87 16.62
CA ALA A 245 8.02 -3.72 17.62
C ALA A 245 8.55 -2.90 18.80
N ASP A 246 9.20 -1.76 18.54
CA ASP A 246 9.71 -0.88 19.59
C ASP A 246 8.59 -0.32 20.47
N ALA A 247 7.44 0.04 19.90
CA ALA A 247 6.28 0.48 20.67
C ALA A 247 5.73 -0.61 21.60
N VAL A 248 5.91 -1.89 21.26
CA VAL A 248 5.51 -3.01 22.11
C VAL A 248 6.58 -3.27 23.18
N LEU A 249 7.86 -3.25 22.80
CA LEU A 249 8.97 -3.38 23.74
C LEU A 249 8.97 -2.26 24.78
N ASN A 250 8.65 -1.03 24.41
CA ASN A 250 8.64 0.10 25.34
C ASN A 250 7.46 0.08 26.35
N ARG A 251 6.45 -0.78 26.16
CA ARG A 251 5.30 -0.90 27.09
C ARG A 251 5.62 -1.66 28.39
N GLY A 252 6.79 -2.28 28.53
CA GLY A 252 7.24 -2.96 29.77
C GLY A 252 6.99 -4.48 29.82
N GLU A 253 7.18 -5.08 31.00
CA GLU A 253 7.16 -6.54 31.22
C GLU A 253 5.78 -7.17 31.01
N GLY A 254 5.75 -8.32 30.33
CA GLY A 254 4.54 -9.10 30.10
C GLY A 254 4.57 -9.91 28.81
N ILE A 255 3.64 -10.85 28.69
CA ILE A 255 3.44 -11.64 27.47
C ILE A 255 2.98 -10.71 26.34
N ILE A 256 3.61 -10.81 25.17
CA ILE A 256 3.24 -10.01 24.01
C ILE A 256 1.83 -10.41 23.54
N ARG A 257 0.98 -9.41 23.29
CA ARG A 257 -0.39 -9.66 22.84
C ARG A 257 -0.35 -10.18 21.40
N LYS A 258 -1.15 -11.20 21.11
CA LYS A 258 -1.27 -11.78 19.76
C LYS A 258 -1.53 -10.71 18.69
N LYS A 259 -2.41 -9.74 18.98
CA LYS A 259 -2.70 -8.61 18.05
C LYS A 259 -1.46 -7.79 17.67
N ASP A 260 -0.51 -7.62 18.60
CA ASP A 260 0.68 -6.81 18.38
C ASP A 260 1.70 -7.62 17.55
N ILE A 261 1.80 -8.94 17.79
CA ILE A 261 2.57 -9.88 16.95
C ILE A 261 2.01 -9.92 15.53
N ASP A 262 0.69 -10.07 15.39
CA ASP A 262 0.02 -10.12 14.10
C ASP A 262 0.20 -8.79 13.35
N ALA A 263 0.13 -7.64 14.02
CA ALA A 263 0.36 -6.34 13.39
C ALA A 263 1.78 -6.20 12.83
N PHE A 264 2.79 -6.61 13.60
CA PHE A 264 4.19 -6.60 13.16
C PHE A 264 4.45 -7.59 12.02
N ALA A 265 4.08 -8.85 12.19
CA ALA A 265 4.27 -9.90 11.19
C ALA A 265 3.54 -9.59 9.87
N ASN A 266 2.31 -9.07 9.93
CA ASN A 266 1.57 -8.69 8.73
C ASN A 266 2.20 -7.48 8.03
N ALA A 267 2.84 -6.57 8.77
CA ALA A 267 3.52 -5.44 8.17
C ALA A 267 4.76 -5.89 7.38
N ILE A 268 5.54 -6.83 7.92
CA ILE A 268 6.68 -7.45 7.23
C ILE A 268 6.21 -8.23 5.99
N ALA A 269 5.20 -9.09 6.13
CA ALA A 269 4.69 -9.86 5.00
C ALA A 269 4.24 -8.95 3.85
N ARG A 270 3.51 -7.87 4.15
CA ARG A 270 3.11 -6.87 3.14
C ARG A 270 4.31 -6.13 2.54
N HIS A 271 5.36 -5.88 3.31
CA HIS A 271 6.58 -5.26 2.80
C HIS A 271 7.21 -6.14 1.72
N THR A 272 7.54 -7.38 2.08
CA THR A 272 8.14 -8.38 1.15
C THR A 272 7.34 -8.60 -0.13
N GLU A 273 6.00 -8.50 -0.05
CA GLU A 273 5.14 -8.66 -1.21
C GLU A 273 5.14 -7.45 -2.16
N ASN A 274 5.16 -6.24 -1.60
CA ASN A 274 4.88 -5.01 -2.33
C ASN A 274 6.12 -4.19 -2.69
N PHE A 275 7.23 -4.41 -1.98
CA PHE A 275 8.46 -3.65 -2.16
C PHE A 275 9.61 -4.50 -2.65
N ASP A 276 9.92 -5.58 -1.95
CA ASP A 276 11.20 -6.25 -2.17
C ASP A 276 11.23 -6.95 -3.53
N ALA A 277 10.05 -7.39 -3.98
CA ALA A 277 9.84 -7.93 -5.31
C ALA A 277 10.09 -6.91 -6.45
N LEU A 278 10.12 -5.60 -6.16
CA LEU A 278 10.23 -4.55 -7.19
C LEU A 278 11.67 -4.28 -7.63
N TYR A 279 12.67 -4.51 -6.77
CA TYR A 279 14.07 -4.19 -7.06
C TYR A 279 14.94 -5.42 -7.34
N VAL A 280 14.39 -6.63 -7.16
CA VAL A 280 15.14 -7.91 -7.27
C VAL A 280 15.84 -8.10 -8.61
N ASP A 281 15.23 -7.66 -9.72
CA ASP A 281 15.86 -7.74 -11.04
C ASP A 281 17.08 -6.82 -11.15
N ALA A 282 17.02 -5.64 -10.51
CA ALA A 282 18.13 -4.70 -10.47
C ALA A 282 19.26 -5.19 -9.56
N ALA A 283 18.92 -5.82 -8.43
CA ALA A 283 19.89 -6.44 -7.52
C ALA A 283 20.60 -7.63 -8.19
N ASN A 284 19.86 -8.54 -8.81
CA ASN A 284 20.43 -9.69 -9.53
C ASN A 284 21.36 -9.26 -10.70
N ALA A 285 21.14 -8.09 -11.30
CA ALA A 285 22.00 -7.53 -12.34
C ALA A 285 23.36 -7.00 -11.82
N LEU A 286 23.51 -6.80 -10.51
CA LEU A 286 24.80 -6.50 -9.87
C LEU A 286 25.64 -7.77 -9.71
N ASP A 287 25.01 -8.89 -9.40
CA ASP A 287 25.65 -10.18 -9.17
C ASP A 287 26.03 -10.91 -10.47
N ALA A 288 25.50 -10.46 -11.60
CA ALA A 288 25.81 -11.03 -12.91
C ALA A 288 27.30 -10.82 -13.27
N PRO A 289 28.04 -11.88 -13.65
CA PRO A 289 29.43 -11.75 -14.05
C PRO A 289 29.57 -10.79 -15.24
N CYS A 290 30.64 -10.00 -15.21
CA CYS A 290 30.93 -8.83 -16.07
C CYS A 290 30.81 -9.07 -17.61
N GLY A 291 30.61 -10.30 -18.07
CA GLY A 291 30.46 -10.67 -19.48
C GLY A 291 29.03 -10.58 -20.07
N ALA A 292 27.99 -10.30 -19.27
CA ALA A 292 26.61 -10.18 -19.77
C ALA A 292 26.19 -8.73 -20.10
N ARG A 293 26.99 -7.73 -19.70
CA ARG A 293 26.75 -6.34 -20.10
C ARG A 293 27.24 -6.20 -21.54
N GLY A 294 26.29 -6.13 -22.48
CA GLY A 294 26.60 -5.82 -23.87
C GLY A 294 27.36 -4.50 -23.95
N CYS A 295 28.68 -4.58 -24.08
CA CYS A 295 29.51 -3.45 -24.44
C CYS A 295 29.10 -3.03 -25.85
N ALA A 296 28.25 -2.00 -25.95
CA ALA A 296 28.10 -1.26 -27.18
C ALA A 296 29.47 -0.63 -27.49
N SER A 297 30.22 -1.25 -28.41
CA SER A 297 31.41 -0.66 -28.97
C SER A 297 31.03 0.67 -29.60
N ALA A 298 31.60 1.77 -29.09
CA ALA A 298 31.62 3.04 -29.80
C ALA A 298 32.40 2.84 -31.10
N ALA A 299 31.68 2.77 -32.23
CA ALA A 299 32.27 2.90 -33.55
C ALA A 299 32.35 4.40 -33.88
N ALA A 300 33.59 4.90 -33.98
CA ALA A 300 33.96 6.06 -34.77
C ALA A 300 34.83 5.57 -35.94
#